data_AF-A0A414A675-F1
#
_entry.id   AF-A0A414A675-F1
#
_cell.length_a   1.000
_cell.length_b   1.000
_cell.length_c   1.000
_cell.angle_alpha   90.00
_cell.angle_beta   90.00
_cell.angle_gamma   90.00
#
_symmetry.space_group_name_H-M   'P 1'
#
loop_
_entity.id
_entity.type
_entity.pdbx_description
1 polymer ?
#
loop_
_entity_poly.entity_id
_entity_poly.type
_entity_poly.pdbx_seq_one_letter_code
_entity_poly.pdbx_strand_id
1 'polypeptide(L)'
;MRLERKNSNRIFILPINEKEALKVRKAYKKLTYADRQTIEHMTEQGAEPKKIAEVTGVHVATIYRELKKGADTEGHYKAELAQQALFV
;
A
#
# COMPACT_ATOMS: atom_id res chain seq x y z
N MET A 1 -27.63 -1.72 18.16
CA MET A 1 -28.52 -2.04 17.02
C MET A 1 -27.96 -1.38 15.76
N ARG A 2 -27.72 -2.16 14.70
CA ARG A 2 -26.92 -1.85 13.51
C ARG A 2 -27.71 -0.91 12.57
N LEU A 3 -27.18 0.29 12.28
CA LEU A 3 -27.79 1.21 11.32
C LEU A 3 -27.36 0.84 9.89
N GLU A 4 -28.25 0.18 9.17
CA GLU A 4 -28.17 -0.06 7.73
C GLU A 4 -28.10 1.28 6.97
N ARG A 5 -27.00 1.51 6.23
CA ARG A 5 -26.87 2.70 5.37
C ARG A 5 -27.56 2.43 4.04
N LYS A 6 -28.68 3.11 3.82
CA LYS A 6 -29.43 3.12 2.55
C LYS A 6 -28.53 3.65 1.43
N ASN A 7 -28.15 2.77 0.51
CA ASN A 7 -27.41 3.10 -0.70
C ASN A 7 -28.33 3.81 -1.70
N SER A 8 -28.40 5.14 -1.64
CA SER A 8 -29.22 5.95 -2.56
C SER A 8 -28.32 6.67 -3.55
N ASN A 9 -28.08 6.03 -4.70
CA ASN A 9 -27.45 6.65 -5.87
C ASN A 9 -28.41 7.68 -6.49
N ARG A 10 -28.34 8.93 -6.04
CA ARG A 10 -28.87 10.09 -6.78
C ARG A 10 -27.71 11.01 -7.13
N ILE A 11 -27.21 10.85 -8.36
CA ILE A 11 -26.13 11.67 -8.90
C ILE A 11 -26.73 13.01 -9.34
N PHE A 12 -26.52 14.06 -8.54
CA PHE A 12 -26.65 15.44 -8.98
C PHE A 12 -25.31 15.87 -9.58
N ILE A 13 -25.24 16.03 -10.91
CA ILE A 13 -24.05 16.53 -11.59
C ILE A 13 -24.12 18.07 -11.60
N LEU A 14 -23.31 18.70 -10.75
CA LEU A 14 -22.99 20.12 -10.86
C LEU A 14 -21.74 20.29 -11.74
N PRO A 15 -21.62 21.38 -12.53
CA PRO A 15 -20.47 21.60 -13.41
C PRO A 15 -19.22 21.90 -12.57
N ILE A 16 -18.23 21.01 -12.63
CA ILE A 16 -16.95 21.14 -11.93
C ILE A 16 -16.04 22.04 -12.76
N ASN A 17 -15.64 23.17 -12.20
CA ASN A 17 -14.59 24.04 -12.73
C ASN A 17 -13.29 23.22 -12.84
N GLU A 18 -12.65 23.21 -14.02
CA GLU A 18 -11.58 22.27 -14.45
C GLU A 18 -10.32 22.23 -13.55
N LYS A 19 -10.20 23.11 -12.55
CA LYS A 19 -9.01 23.22 -11.69
C LYS A 19 -8.99 22.27 -10.48
N GLU A 20 -10.07 21.55 -10.20
CA GLU A 20 -10.12 20.54 -9.13
C GLU A 20 -10.40 19.17 -9.75
N ALA A 21 -9.44 18.67 -10.53
CA ALA A 21 -9.47 17.29 -11.00
C ALA A 21 -9.53 16.36 -9.78
N LEU A 22 -10.70 15.74 -9.58
CA LEU A 22 -10.98 14.70 -8.61
C LEU A 22 -9.74 13.85 -8.37
N LYS A 23 -9.10 14.02 -7.21
CA LYS A 23 -8.04 13.14 -6.73
C LYS A 23 -8.66 11.76 -6.52
N VAL A 24 -8.75 10.97 -7.59
CA VAL A 24 -9.26 9.61 -7.57
C VAL A 24 -8.42 8.88 -6.53
N ARG A 25 -9.05 8.53 -5.40
CA ARG A 25 -8.38 7.75 -4.36
C ARG A 25 -7.94 6.45 -5.02
N LYS A 26 -6.62 6.20 -5.06
CA LYS A 26 -6.07 4.93 -5.55
C LYS A 26 -6.79 3.80 -4.82
N ALA A 27 -7.27 2.82 -5.58
CA ALA A 27 -7.89 1.63 -5.01
C ALA A 27 -6.92 0.98 -4.00
N TYR A 28 -7.47 0.50 -2.89
CA TYR A 28 -6.66 -0.10 -1.82
C TYR A 28 -6.08 -1.44 -2.30
N LYS A 29 -4.79 -1.46 -2.62
CA LYS A 29 -4.02 -2.69 -2.91
C LYS A 29 -3.44 -3.26 -1.62
N LYS A 30 -3.66 -4.56 -1.38
CA LYS A 30 -2.95 -5.32 -0.34
C LYS A 30 -1.62 -5.83 -0.90
N LEU A 31 -0.57 -5.86 -0.07
CA LEU A 31 0.69 -6.52 -0.44
C LEU A 31 0.48 -8.04 -0.51
N THR A 32 0.79 -8.61 -1.66
CA THR A 32 0.91 -10.05 -1.84
C THR A 32 2.28 -10.55 -1.37
N TYR A 33 2.45 -11.86 -1.22
CA TYR A 33 3.76 -12.42 -0.89
C TYR A 33 4.80 -12.16 -2.00
N ALA A 34 4.40 -12.22 -3.27
CA ALA A 34 5.27 -11.86 -4.39
C ALA A 34 5.73 -10.39 -4.34
N ASP A 35 4.84 -9.45 -3.95
CA ASP A 35 5.24 -8.06 -3.72
C ASP A 35 6.29 -7.98 -2.59
N ARG A 36 6.18 -8.79 -1.53
CA ARG A 36 7.16 -8.84 -0.43
C ARG A 36 8.51 -9.36 -0.88
N GLN A 37 8.55 -10.41 -1.70
CA GLN A 37 9.80 -10.93 -2.30
C GLN A 37 10.47 -9.89 -3.21
N THR A 38 9.67 -9.11 -3.94
CA THR A 38 10.18 -8.01 -4.76
C THR A 38 10.82 -6.93 -3.89
N ILE A 39 10.19 -6.57 -2.77
CA ILE A 39 10.74 -5.60 -1.81
C ILE A 39 12.07 -6.09 -1.26
N GLU A 40 12.15 -7.35 -0.82
CA GLU A 40 13.36 -7.99 -0.30
C GLU A 40 14.53 -7.90 -1.29
N HIS A 41 14.34 -8.39 -2.52
CA HIS A 41 15.36 -8.31 -3.57
C HIS A 41 15.81 -6.87 -3.86
N MET A 42 14.87 -5.92 -3.91
CA MET A 42 15.20 -4.52 -4.17
C MET A 42 15.92 -3.86 -2.99
N THR A 43 15.57 -4.21 -1.74
CA THR A 43 16.27 -3.70 -0.56
C THR A 43 17.71 -4.22 -0.47
N GLU A 44 17.95 -5.48 -0.83
CA GLU A 44 19.31 -6.05 -0.91
C GLU A 44 20.17 -5.33 -1.95
N GLN A 45 19.56 -4.87 -3.05
CA GLN A 45 20.21 -4.06 -4.07
C GLN A 45 20.42 -2.59 -3.65
N GLY A 46 19.99 -2.19 -2.44
CA GLY A 46 20.07 -0.82 -1.96
C GLY A 46 19.10 0.15 -2.66
N ALA A 47 18.02 -0.36 -3.25
CA ALA A 47 17.05 0.49 -3.94
C ALA A 47 16.33 1.43 -2.96
N GLU A 48 16.07 2.65 -3.40
CA GLU A 48 15.34 3.64 -2.59
C GLU A 48 13.88 3.19 -2.37
N PRO A 49 13.29 3.36 -1.17
CA PRO A 49 11.90 3.01 -0.89
C PRO A 49 10.87 3.61 -1.87
N LYS A 50 11.16 4.78 -2.43
CA LYS A 50 10.34 5.41 -3.47
C LYS A 50 10.29 4.55 -4.74
N LYS A 51 11.43 3.98 -5.16
CA LYS A 51 11.49 3.12 -6.34
C LYS A 51 10.77 1.81 -6.12
N ILE A 52 10.93 1.24 -4.93
CA ILE A 52 10.22 0.02 -4.53
C ILE A 52 8.69 0.24 -4.57
N ALA A 53 8.23 1.41 -4.12
CA ALA A 53 6.82 1.79 -4.16
C ALA A 53 6.28 1.91 -5.59
N GLU A 54 7.08 2.45 -6.52
CA GLU A 54 6.72 2.51 -7.95
C GLU A 54 6.53 1.11 -8.54
N VAL A 55 7.47 0.19 -8.28
CA VAL A 55 7.45 -1.18 -8.82
C VAL A 55 6.29 -2.00 -8.25
N THR A 56 6.11 -1.95 -6.93
CA THR A 56 5.04 -2.69 -6.24
C THR A 56 3.66 -2.02 -6.40
N GLY A 57 3.61 -0.79 -6.91
CA GLY A 57 2.37 -0.03 -7.11
C GLY A 57 1.69 0.41 -5.81
N VAL A 58 2.41 0.43 -4.69
CA VAL A 58 1.88 0.89 -3.38
C VAL A 58 2.40 2.28 -3.04
N HIS A 59 1.89 2.87 -1.96
CA HIS A 59 2.40 4.15 -1.48
C HIS A 59 3.73 3.96 -0.71
N VAL A 60 4.65 4.92 -0.79
CA VAL A 60 5.96 4.85 -0.09
C VAL A 60 5.80 4.65 1.42
N ALA A 61 4.80 5.28 2.03
CA ALA A 61 4.47 5.06 3.45
C ALA A 61 4.10 3.59 3.76
N THR A 62 3.53 2.87 2.80
CA THR A 62 3.26 1.43 2.93
C THR A 62 4.58 0.64 2.92
N ILE A 63 5.54 1.01 2.07
CA ILE A 63 6.87 0.39 2.06
C ILE A 63 7.55 0.56 3.42
N TYR A 64 7.63 1.77 3.98
CA TYR A 64 8.23 1.97 5.30
C TYR A 64 7.59 1.13 6.42
N ARG A 65 6.26 1.02 6.42
CA ARG A 65 5.54 0.17 7.39
C ARG A 65 5.85 -1.30 7.20
N GLU A 66 5.96 -1.75 5.95
CA GLU A 66 6.29 -3.13 5.64
C GLU A 66 7.74 -3.46 6.02
N LEU A 67 8.69 -2.56 5.69
CA LEU A 67 10.09 -2.69 6.09
C LEU A 67 10.25 -2.82 7.59
N LYS A 68 9.52 -2.00 8.36
CA LYS A 68 9.51 -2.10 9.83
C LYS A 68 8.94 -3.44 10.33
N LYS A 69 7.96 -4.02 9.61
CA LYS A 69 7.32 -5.28 9.98
C LYS A 69 8.22 -6.49 9.72
N GLY A 70 8.95 -6.48 8.60
CA GLY A 70 9.86 -7.57 8.21
C GLY A 70 11.32 -7.35 8.62
N ALA A 71 11.62 -6.39 9.49
CA ALA A 71 12.98 -6.13 9.92
C ALA A 71 13.50 -7.28 10.79
N ASP A 72 14.67 -7.81 10.44
CA ASP A 72 15.38 -8.78 11.26
C ASP A 72 16.24 -8.10 12.34
N THR A 73 16.99 -8.90 13.11
CA THR A 73 17.87 -8.42 14.19
C THR A 73 19.04 -7.58 13.71
N GLU A 74 19.41 -7.69 12.43
CA GLU A 74 20.51 -7.00 11.80
C GLU A 74 20.04 -5.75 10.99
N GLY A 75 18.73 -5.57 10.88
CA GLY A 75 18.09 -4.45 10.17
C GLY A 75 17.81 -4.74 8.69
N HIS A 76 18.03 -5.97 8.22
CA HIS A 76 17.65 -6.41 6.88
C HIS A 76 16.17 -6.76 6.82
N TYR A 77 15.54 -6.46 5.70
CA TYR A 77 14.14 -6.79 5.49
C TYR A 77 14.02 -8.22 4.94
N LYS A 78 13.24 -9.06 5.61
CA LYS A 78 12.90 -10.42 5.15
C LYS A 78 11.42 -10.55 4.85
N ALA A 79 11.11 -11.03 3.64
CA ALA A 79 9.73 -11.19 3.18
C ALA A 79 8.95 -12.19 4.03
N GLU A 80 9.63 -13.24 4.50
CA GLU A 80 9.06 -14.27 5.35
C GLU A 80 8.61 -13.72 6.72
N LEU A 81 9.47 -12.93 7.38
CA LEU A 81 9.14 -12.33 8.68
C LEU A 81 7.92 -11.41 8.56
N ALA A 82 7.86 -10.60 7.51
CA ALA A 82 6.72 -9.73 7.24
C ALA A 82 5.41 -10.51 7.00
N GLN A 83 5.51 -11.69 6.37
CA GLN A 83 4.38 -12.57 6.10
C GLN A 83 3.91 -13.31 7.36
N GLN A 84 4.86 -13.83 8.17
CA GLN A 84 4.58 -14.48 9.45
C GLN A 84 3.88 -13.50 10.42
N ALA A 85 4.32 -12.24 10.46
CA ALA A 85 3.72 -11.19 11.27
C ALA A 85 2.25 -10.84 10.91
N LEU A 86 1.70 -11.39 9.82
CA LEU A 86 0.27 -11.26 9.52
C LEU A 86 -0.60 -12.27 10.29
N PHE A 87 0.00 -13.31 10.84
CA PHE A 87 -0.68 -14.40 11.56
C PHE A 87 -0.46 -14.34 13.08
N VAL A 88 0.20 -13.29 13.57
CA VAL A 88 0.50 -13.04 15.00
C VAL A 88 -0.53 -12.11 15.62
#